data_AF-A0A3A4ARM9-F1
#
_entry.id   AF-A0A3A4ARM9-F1
#
_cell.length_a   1.000
_cell.length_b   1.000
_cell.length_c   1.000
_cell.angle_alpha   90.00
_cell.angle_beta   90.00
_cell.angle_gamma   90.00
#
_symmetry.space_group_name_H-M   'P 1'
#
loop_
_entity.id
_entity.type
_entity.pdbx_description
1 polymer ?
#
loop_
_entity_poly.entity_id
_entity_poly.type
_entity_poly.pdbx_seq_one_letter_code
_entity_poly.pdbx_strand_id
1 'polypeptide(L)'
;MRVPRMSDLENRLRRLTRRLPHATASARPGRGPYGTAIHPGDRVAGPAGAADGLPRVARRAKGCLVSFLAALGVLALIVVLAVACGSSDPEATSTAPAKRVPKVTGKRLAEAMEILTAAGFRDIKPRDAAGESRIIVNQTNWVVTEQEPAAGTRRKIDLPITLRVRKPSDGATNRPVVKGVIPKVTCLDLQTAQNRLQEAGYTNLVSKDGTGKDRQQVIDRNWIVTAQSPKPGTTPAKDKQITLTAIKFGEKTKRCKT
;
A
#
# COMPACT_ATOMS: atom_id res chain seq x y z
N MET A 1 -4.41 -6.72 32.97
CA MET A 1 -3.02 -6.50 32.50
C MET A 1 -3.00 -5.28 31.57
N ARG A 2 -2.23 -4.23 31.88
CA ARG A 2 -2.22 -2.97 31.11
C ARG A 2 -1.06 -3.01 30.12
N VAL A 3 -1.36 -2.97 28.82
CA VAL A 3 -0.35 -2.92 27.76
C VAL A 3 0.37 -1.56 27.86
N PRO A 4 1.71 -1.52 28.00
CA PRO A 4 2.43 -0.25 28.10
C PRO A 4 2.32 0.54 26.80
N ARG A 5 2.24 1.87 26.92
CA ARG A 5 2.19 2.76 25.76
C ARG A 5 3.52 2.70 25.02
N MET A 6 3.50 2.80 23.69
CA MET A 6 4.69 2.69 22.83
C MET A 6 5.82 3.66 23.24
N SER A 7 5.46 4.83 23.77
CA SER A 7 6.39 5.83 24.31
C SER A 7 7.25 5.31 25.48
N ASP A 8 6.70 4.41 26.30
CA ASP A 8 7.41 3.83 27.44
C ASP A 8 8.41 2.76 26.98
N LEU A 9 8.10 2.09 25.88
CA LEU A 9 9.00 1.11 25.25
C LEU A 9 10.19 1.82 24.58
N GLU A 10 9.95 2.91 23.86
CA GLU A 10 11.00 3.72 23.23
C GLU A 10 11.94 4.35 24.26
N ASN A 11 11.41 4.84 25.39
CA ASN A 11 12.22 5.36 26.48
C ASN A 11 13.03 4.28 27.23
N ARG A 12 12.58 3.03 27.21
CA ARG A 12 13.35 1.89 27.75
C ARG A 12 14.48 1.49 26.80
N LEU A 13 14.23 1.45 25.49
CA LEU A 13 15.26 1.14 24.49
C LEU A 13 16.38 2.19 24.46
N ARG A 14 16.05 3.49 24.61
CA ARG A 14 17.04 4.57 24.72
C ARG A 14 18.00 4.46 25.91
N ARG A 15 17.57 3.80 27.00
CA ARG A 15 18.41 3.58 28.19
C ARG A 15 19.37 2.42 28.00
N LEU A 16 18.99 1.42 27.21
CA LEU A 16 19.82 0.24 26.93
C LEU A 16 20.93 0.54 25.92
N THR A 17 20.68 1.40 24.94
CA THR A 17 21.69 1.76 23.92
C THR A 17 22.74 2.76 24.40
N ARG A 18 22.59 3.33 25.60
CA ARG A 18 23.53 4.32 26.17
C ARG A 18 24.67 3.70 27.00
N ARG A 19 24.74 2.36 27.08
CA ARG A 19 25.74 1.60 27.88
C ARG A 19 26.73 0.78 27.06
N LEU A 20 26.86 1.01 25.76
CA LEU A 20 27.90 0.36 24.95
C LEU A 20 29.10 1.31 24.78
N PRO A 21 30.30 0.98 25.28
CA PRO A 21 31.49 1.76 24.99
C PRO A 21 31.87 1.62 23.51
N HIS A 22 32.22 2.74 22.88
CA HIS A 22 32.71 2.80 21.51
C HIS A 22 34.08 2.12 21.39
N ALA A 23 34.17 1.04 20.62
CA ALA A 23 35.44 0.49 20.18
C ALA A 23 35.97 1.33 19.01
N THR A 24 37.09 2.01 19.25
CA THR A 24 37.93 2.65 18.23
C THR A 24 38.71 1.60 17.45
N ALA A 25 38.63 1.62 16.12
CA ALA A 25 39.60 0.94 15.26
C ALA A 25 39.90 1.81 14.03
N SER A 26 41.14 2.27 13.97
CA SER A 26 41.80 2.91 12.83
C SER A 26 42.57 1.84 12.06
N ALA A 27 42.44 1.78 10.73
CA ALA A 27 43.49 1.32 9.83
C ALA A 27 43.20 1.76 8.38
N ARG A 28 44.26 2.20 7.71
CA ARG A 28 44.36 2.80 6.37
C ARG A 28 44.70 1.73 5.28
N PRO A 29 44.83 2.10 3.99
CA PRO A 29 44.40 1.29 2.84
C PRO A 29 45.54 0.61 2.06
N GLY A 30 45.18 -0.28 1.12
CA GLY A 30 46.09 -0.66 0.03
C GLY A 30 45.65 -1.83 -0.87
N ARG A 31 45.48 -1.52 -2.17
CA ARG A 31 45.75 -2.32 -3.39
C ARG A 31 44.91 -3.56 -3.73
N GLY A 32 44.22 -3.47 -4.89
CA GLY A 32 44.02 -4.60 -5.80
C GLY A 32 45.31 -4.99 -6.54
N PRO A 33 45.29 -5.94 -7.49
CA PRO A 33 44.78 -5.58 -8.82
C PRO A 33 44.20 -6.75 -9.69
N TYR A 34 43.64 -6.41 -10.86
CA TYR A 34 43.36 -7.18 -12.11
C TYR A 34 42.84 -8.65 -12.01
N GLY A 35 41.83 -9.13 -12.72
CA GLY A 35 41.05 -8.64 -13.86
C GLY A 35 40.36 -9.86 -14.51
N THR A 36 39.27 -9.67 -15.24
CA THR A 36 38.91 -10.50 -16.41
C THR A 36 37.75 -9.84 -17.16
N ALA A 37 37.99 -9.58 -18.43
CA ALA A 37 37.05 -9.06 -19.40
C ALA A 37 36.11 -10.16 -19.89
N ILE A 38 34.86 -9.80 -20.21
CA ILE A 38 33.93 -10.65 -20.97
C ILE A 38 33.73 -9.99 -22.33
N HIS A 39 34.14 -10.67 -23.40
CA HIS A 39 33.76 -10.36 -24.77
C HIS A 39 32.59 -11.24 -25.23
N PRO A 40 31.76 -10.77 -26.18
CA PRO A 40 30.53 -11.44 -26.60
C PRO A 40 30.74 -12.28 -27.87
N GLY A 41 30.00 -13.39 -27.95
CA GLY A 41 29.73 -14.10 -29.20
C GLY A 41 30.21 -15.55 -29.19
N ASP A 42 29.27 -16.48 -29.12
CA ASP A 42 29.22 -17.58 -30.09
C ASP A 42 27.81 -18.17 -30.17
N ARG A 43 27.31 -18.22 -31.41
CA ARG A 43 26.09 -18.92 -31.82
C ARG A 43 26.43 -20.40 -31.98
N VAL A 44 25.53 -21.28 -31.55
CA VAL A 44 25.34 -22.57 -32.21
C VAL A 44 23.84 -22.78 -32.42
N ALA A 45 23.47 -23.11 -33.66
CA ALA A 45 22.12 -23.34 -34.13
C ALA A 45 21.86 -24.84 -34.38
N GLY A 46 20.66 -25.29 -34.02
CA GLY A 46 19.89 -26.38 -34.65
C GLY A 46 20.35 -27.84 -34.43
N PRO A 47 19.47 -28.84 -34.64
CA PRO A 47 18.31 -28.81 -35.55
C PRO A 47 16.95 -29.21 -34.94
N ALA A 48 15.96 -29.26 -35.82
CA ALA A 48 14.52 -29.16 -35.63
C ALA A 48 13.75 -30.50 -35.63
N GLY A 49 12.46 -30.42 -35.28
CA GLY A 49 11.38 -31.36 -35.60
C GLY A 49 10.87 -32.16 -34.39
N ALA A 50 9.57 -32.30 -34.09
CA ALA A 50 8.36 -31.88 -34.79
C ALA A 50 7.14 -31.91 -33.82
N ALA A 51 6.15 -31.07 -34.16
CA ALA A 51 4.69 -31.20 -34.03
C ALA A 51 4.05 -32.08 -32.92
N ASP A 52 3.16 -31.50 -32.11
CA ASP A 52 1.70 -31.59 -32.34
C ASP A 52 0.83 -30.97 -31.22
N GLY A 53 -0.24 -30.28 -31.64
CA GLY A 53 -1.59 -30.41 -31.07
C GLY A 53 -1.95 -29.84 -29.68
N LEU A 54 -2.55 -28.64 -29.66
CA LEU A 54 -3.46 -28.07 -28.63
C LEU A 54 -4.67 -29.01 -28.30
N PRO A 55 -5.54 -28.79 -27.25
CA PRO A 55 -5.88 -27.51 -26.59
C PRO A 55 -6.28 -27.50 -25.08
N ARG A 56 -6.32 -26.26 -24.55
CA ARG A 56 -7.22 -25.65 -23.55
C ARG A 56 -8.09 -26.58 -22.67
N VAL A 57 -7.82 -26.54 -21.36
CA VAL A 57 -8.72 -27.03 -20.31
C VAL A 57 -9.94 -26.10 -20.20
N ALA A 58 -11.04 -26.52 -20.81
CA ALA A 58 -12.36 -25.92 -20.66
C ALA A 58 -12.97 -26.33 -19.30
N ARG A 59 -13.66 -25.37 -18.69
CA ARG A 59 -14.43 -25.51 -17.45
C ARG A 59 -15.48 -26.62 -17.60
N ARG A 60 -15.50 -27.55 -16.65
CA ARG A 60 -16.47 -28.64 -16.60
C ARG A 60 -17.77 -28.12 -15.96
N ALA A 61 -18.70 -27.70 -16.81
CA ALA A 61 -20.12 -27.66 -16.50
C ALA A 61 -20.77 -28.90 -17.15
N LYS A 62 -21.53 -29.68 -16.38
CA LYS A 62 -22.50 -30.73 -16.75
C LYS A 62 -22.98 -31.31 -15.43
N GLY A 63 -24.26 -31.45 -15.14
CA GLY A 63 -25.44 -31.46 -15.99
C GLY A 63 -26.41 -32.40 -15.31
N CYS A 64 -27.56 -31.89 -14.90
CA CYS A 64 -28.65 -32.65 -14.29
C CYS A 64 -29.20 -33.62 -15.33
N LEU A 65 -29.18 -34.91 -15.01
CA LEU A 65 -29.62 -35.98 -15.90
C LEU A 65 -31.14 -36.17 -15.70
N VAL A 66 -31.93 -35.89 -16.73
CA VAL A 66 -33.37 -36.23 -16.77
C VAL A 66 -33.52 -37.41 -17.72
N SER A 67 -33.79 -38.59 -17.17
CA SER A 67 -34.11 -39.79 -17.94
C SER A 67 -35.61 -39.87 -18.17
N PHE A 68 -36.02 -39.91 -19.44
CA PHE A 68 -37.35 -40.32 -19.87
C PHE A 68 -37.38 -41.85 -19.99
N LEU A 69 -38.25 -42.51 -19.23
CA LEU A 69 -38.83 -43.80 -19.60
C LEU A 69 -40.31 -43.80 -19.18
N ALA A 70 -41.17 -44.12 -20.16
CA ALA A 70 -42.61 -44.23 -20.04
C ALA A 70 -43.01 -45.59 -19.46
N ALA A 71 -44.03 -45.61 -18.58
CA ALA A 71 -44.93 -46.74 -18.40
C ALA A 71 -46.22 -46.30 -17.68
N LEU A 72 -47.35 -46.79 -18.18
CA LEU A 72 -48.72 -46.56 -17.70
C LEU A 72 -48.97 -47.12 -16.29
N GLY A 73 -49.87 -46.47 -15.54
CA GLY A 73 -50.82 -47.20 -14.68
C GLY A 73 -50.98 -46.68 -13.24
N VAL A 74 -52.22 -46.34 -12.91
CA VAL A 74 -52.87 -46.27 -11.59
C VAL A 74 -52.81 -44.94 -10.83
N LEU A 75 -54.02 -44.41 -10.70
CA LEU A 75 -54.52 -43.30 -9.89
C LEU A 75 -54.10 -43.43 -8.42
N ALA A 76 -53.23 -42.53 -7.96
CA ALA A 76 -53.09 -42.19 -6.54
C ALA A 76 -52.81 -40.69 -6.41
N LEU A 77 -53.64 -40.03 -5.62
CA LEU A 77 -53.63 -38.62 -5.25
C LEU A 77 -52.25 -38.20 -4.70
N ILE A 78 -51.41 -37.56 -5.53
CA ILE A 78 -50.20 -36.89 -5.05
C ILE A 78 -50.52 -35.41 -4.92
N VAL A 79 -50.71 -34.97 -3.68
CA VAL A 79 -50.67 -33.56 -3.30
C VAL A 79 -49.29 -33.03 -3.67
N VAL A 80 -49.21 -32.22 -4.73
CA VAL A 80 -48.00 -31.49 -5.10
C VAL A 80 -47.80 -30.38 -4.07
N LEU A 81 -47.09 -30.69 -2.98
CA LEU A 81 -46.44 -29.66 -2.17
C LEU A 81 -45.30 -29.09 -3.02
N ALA A 82 -45.55 -27.96 -3.68
CA ALA A 82 -44.50 -27.11 -4.22
C ALA A 82 -43.71 -26.55 -3.03
N VAL A 83 -42.71 -27.30 -2.56
CA VAL A 83 -41.63 -26.75 -1.74
C VAL A 83 -40.79 -25.89 -2.68
N ALA A 84 -41.23 -24.65 -2.83
CA ALA A 84 -40.33 -23.57 -3.21
C ALA A 84 -39.27 -23.50 -2.10
N CYS A 85 -38.16 -24.19 -2.29
CA CYS A 85 -36.94 -23.96 -1.54
C CYS A 85 -36.38 -22.60 -2.00
N GLY A 86 -37.09 -21.53 -1.63
CA GLY A 86 -36.51 -20.21 -1.52
C GLY A 86 -35.57 -20.26 -0.33
N SER A 87 -34.32 -20.64 -0.57
CA SER A 87 -33.22 -20.30 0.34
C SER A 87 -32.97 -18.80 0.24
N SER A 88 -33.93 -18.01 0.70
CA SER A 88 -33.59 -16.74 1.31
C SER A 88 -32.82 -17.11 2.57
N ASP A 89 -31.49 -17.03 2.47
CA ASP A 89 -30.65 -16.90 3.65
C ASP A 89 -31.35 -15.92 4.60
N PRO A 90 -31.50 -16.23 5.90
CA PRO A 90 -31.98 -15.24 6.83
C PRO A 90 -30.92 -14.15 6.83
N GLU A 91 -31.16 -13.08 6.08
CA GLU A 91 -30.49 -11.80 6.26
C GLU A 91 -30.66 -11.52 7.75
N ALA A 92 -29.61 -11.76 8.52
CA ALA A 92 -29.62 -11.58 9.96
C ALA A 92 -30.17 -10.18 10.18
N THR A 93 -31.39 -10.12 10.72
CA THR A 93 -32.10 -8.86 10.95
C THR A 93 -31.38 -8.16 12.09
N SER A 94 -30.24 -7.56 11.77
CA SER A 94 -29.49 -6.74 12.68
C SER A 94 -30.41 -5.58 13.08
N THR A 95 -30.73 -5.50 14.36
CA THR A 95 -31.51 -4.42 14.97
C THR A 95 -30.63 -3.16 15.18
N ALA A 96 -29.38 -3.17 14.70
CA ALA A 96 -28.48 -2.05 14.88
C ALA A 96 -28.98 -0.81 14.12
N PRO A 97 -28.82 0.40 14.72
CA PRO A 97 -29.27 1.62 14.08
C PRO A 97 -28.50 1.90 12.79
N ALA A 98 -29.20 2.36 11.76
CA ALA A 98 -28.60 2.80 10.51
C ALA A 98 -28.22 4.29 10.57
N LYS A 99 -26.96 4.59 10.26
CA LYS A 99 -26.43 5.96 10.18
C LYS A 99 -25.90 6.27 8.78
N ARG A 100 -25.79 7.55 8.44
CA ARG A 100 -25.16 7.98 7.18
C ARG A 100 -23.65 7.83 7.30
N VAL A 101 -23.02 7.19 6.30
CA VAL A 101 -21.56 7.02 6.26
C VAL A 101 -20.89 8.37 5.95
N PRO A 102 -19.99 8.88 6.81
CA PRO A 102 -19.21 10.09 6.53
C PRO A 102 -18.33 9.97 5.28
N LYS A 103 -18.05 11.10 4.62
CA LYS A 103 -17.07 11.17 3.54
C LYS A 103 -15.64 11.18 4.12
N VAL A 104 -14.92 10.09 3.88
CA VAL A 104 -13.52 9.93 4.29
C VAL A 104 -12.55 9.72 3.13
N THR A 105 -13.04 9.58 1.90
CA THR A 105 -12.19 9.58 0.71
C THR A 105 -11.31 10.83 0.64
N GLY A 106 -10.01 10.62 0.39
CA GLY A 106 -9.01 11.67 0.32
C GLY A 106 -8.40 12.07 1.66
N LYS A 107 -8.91 11.55 2.80
CA LYS A 107 -8.33 11.74 4.13
C LYS A 107 -7.26 10.71 4.44
N ARG A 108 -6.46 10.99 5.47
CA ARG A 108 -5.58 9.99 6.08
C ARG A 108 -6.39 8.85 6.69
N LEU A 109 -5.85 7.63 6.64
CA LEU A 109 -6.53 6.48 7.24
C LEU A 109 -6.74 6.69 8.75
N ALA A 110 -5.75 7.24 9.48
CA ALA A 110 -5.92 7.56 10.90
C ALA A 110 -7.12 8.50 11.15
N GLU A 111 -7.21 9.61 10.41
CA GLU A 111 -8.34 10.56 10.50
C GLU A 111 -9.66 9.91 10.07
N ALA A 112 -9.65 9.09 9.02
CA ALA A 112 -10.82 8.35 8.55
C ALA A 112 -11.35 7.38 9.61
N MET A 113 -10.46 6.64 10.27
CA MET A 113 -10.81 5.75 11.38
C MET A 113 -11.45 6.54 12.52
N GLU A 114 -10.87 7.69 12.91
CA GLU A 114 -11.45 8.56 13.94
C GLU A 114 -12.85 9.04 13.58
N ILE A 115 -13.05 9.55 12.35
CA ILE A 115 -14.35 10.05 11.88
C ILE A 115 -15.41 8.96 11.85
N LEU A 116 -15.09 7.78 11.33
CA LEU A 116 -16.03 6.67 11.24
C LEU A 116 -16.38 6.11 12.62
N THR A 117 -15.38 5.99 13.51
CA THR A 117 -15.59 5.52 14.88
C THR A 117 -16.40 6.54 15.67
N ALA A 118 -16.13 7.85 15.52
CA ALA A 118 -16.93 8.92 16.13
C ALA A 118 -18.37 8.95 15.62
N ALA A 119 -18.62 8.57 14.36
CA ALA A 119 -19.97 8.37 13.83
C ALA A 119 -20.65 7.10 14.40
N GLY A 120 -19.89 6.19 15.02
CA GLY A 120 -20.37 4.99 15.70
C GLY A 120 -20.25 3.71 14.89
N PHE A 121 -19.60 3.73 13.72
CA PHE A 121 -19.31 2.53 12.94
C PHE A 121 -18.21 1.71 13.63
N ARG A 122 -18.43 0.39 13.72
CA ARG A 122 -17.57 -0.50 14.54
C ARG A 122 -16.74 -1.47 13.72
N ASP A 123 -17.21 -1.87 12.54
CA ASP A 123 -16.48 -2.76 11.63
C ASP A 123 -15.88 -1.96 10.46
N ILE A 124 -14.63 -1.51 10.60
CA ILE A 124 -13.91 -0.76 9.55
C ILE A 124 -12.74 -1.61 9.07
N LYS A 125 -12.69 -1.88 7.75
CA LYS A 125 -11.73 -2.79 7.11
C LYS A 125 -10.85 -2.03 6.11
N PRO A 126 -9.68 -1.52 6.54
CA PRO A 126 -8.70 -0.99 5.61
C PRO A 126 -8.12 -2.11 4.73
N ARG A 127 -7.92 -1.81 3.45
CA ARG A 127 -7.36 -2.72 2.43
C ARG A 127 -6.40 -1.94 1.53
N ASP A 128 -5.25 -2.52 1.22
CA ASP A 128 -4.31 -1.90 0.30
C ASP A 128 -4.88 -1.87 -1.12
N ALA A 129 -5.01 -0.67 -1.68
CA ALA A 129 -5.51 -0.41 -3.01
C ALA A 129 -4.47 -0.70 -4.10
N ALA A 130 -3.18 -0.73 -3.74
CA ALA A 130 -2.08 -0.92 -4.68
C ALA A 130 -1.96 -2.37 -5.18
N GLY A 131 -2.78 -3.31 -4.69
CA GLY A 131 -2.76 -4.72 -5.10
C GLY A 131 -1.61 -5.54 -4.51
N GLU A 132 -0.67 -4.89 -3.82
CA GLU A 132 0.50 -5.52 -3.19
C GLU A 132 0.17 -6.27 -1.88
N SER A 133 -1.09 -6.20 -1.41
CA SER A 133 -1.55 -6.81 -0.15
C SER A 133 -0.66 -6.48 1.06
N ARG A 134 -0.09 -5.27 1.10
CA ARG A 134 0.82 -4.88 2.18
C ARG A 134 0.08 -4.78 3.51
N ILE A 135 0.78 -5.18 4.57
CA ILE A 135 0.28 -5.02 5.95
C ILE A 135 0.26 -3.53 6.31
N ILE A 136 -0.90 -3.06 6.77
CA ILE A 136 -1.11 -1.68 7.21
C ILE A 136 -0.65 -1.55 8.67
N VAL A 137 0.65 -1.34 8.86
CA VAL A 137 1.26 -1.23 10.21
C VAL A 137 1.03 0.15 10.82
N ASN A 138 1.34 1.22 10.08
CA ASN A 138 1.17 2.59 10.54
C ASN A 138 0.10 3.29 9.69
N GLN A 139 -1.13 3.36 10.20
CA GLN A 139 -2.29 3.93 9.51
C GLN A 139 -2.06 5.37 9.02
N THR A 140 -1.23 6.14 9.71
CA THR A 140 -0.94 7.53 9.36
C THR A 140 -0.22 7.67 8.02
N ASN A 141 0.49 6.62 7.58
CA ASN A 141 1.21 6.60 6.31
C ASN A 141 0.28 6.35 5.10
N TRP A 142 -1.01 6.10 5.32
CA TRP A 142 -1.96 5.71 4.30
C TRP A 142 -3.04 6.78 4.08
N VAL A 143 -3.50 6.89 2.84
CA VAL A 143 -4.58 7.80 2.40
C VAL A 143 -5.71 6.96 1.83
N VAL A 144 -6.94 7.26 2.24
CA VAL A 144 -8.15 6.61 1.73
C VAL A 144 -8.39 7.03 0.29
N THR A 145 -8.40 6.07 -0.62
CA THR A 145 -8.62 6.28 -2.06
C THR A 145 -10.06 6.04 -2.45
N GLU A 146 -10.71 5.12 -1.75
CA GLU A 146 -12.08 4.68 -1.99
C GLU A 146 -12.69 4.21 -0.66
N GLN A 147 -13.99 4.38 -0.54
CA GLN A 147 -14.75 3.91 0.60
C GLN A 147 -16.00 3.18 0.12
N GLU A 148 -16.32 2.10 0.80
CA GLU A 148 -17.53 1.33 0.56
C GLU A 148 -18.19 1.00 1.91
N PRO A 149 -19.47 1.33 2.13
CA PRO A 149 -20.38 2.01 1.21
C PRO A 149 -19.96 3.46 0.89
N ALA A 150 -20.48 3.98 -0.23
CA ALA A 150 -20.25 5.36 -0.61
C ALA A 150 -20.73 6.35 0.46
N ALA A 151 -20.09 7.51 0.54
CA ALA A 151 -20.46 8.56 1.48
C ALA A 151 -21.95 8.94 1.36
N GLY A 152 -22.61 9.20 2.49
CA GLY A 152 -24.03 9.55 2.56
C GLY A 152 -24.99 8.36 2.56
N THR A 153 -24.53 7.17 2.15
CA THR A 153 -25.30 5.91 2.22
C THR A 153 -25.73 5.63 3.65
N ARG A 154 -26.98 5.20 3.85
CA ARG A 154 -27.42 4.71 5.17
C ARG A 154 -26.93 3.27 5.33
N ARG A 155 -26.19 3.02 6.40
CA ARG A 155 -25.60 1.72 6.71
C ARG A 155 -25.76 1.45 8.20
N LYS A 156 -26.10 0.22 8.57
CA LYS A 156 -26.12 -0.21 9.97
C LYS A 156 -24.70 -0.16 10.53
N ILE A 157 -24.56 0.26 11.79
CA ILE A 157 -23.25 0.55 12.40
C ILE A 157 -22.35 -0.67 12.65
N ASP A 158 -22.94 -1.87 12.63
CA ASP A 158 -22.29 -3.17 12.81
C ASP A 158 -21.89 -3.83 11.49
N LEU A 159 -22.38 -3.32 10.36
CA LEU A 159 -22.00 -3.81 9.05
C LEU A 159 -20.64 -3.23 8.62
N PRO A 160 -19.83 -3.99 7.87
CA PRO A 160 -18.49 -3.57 7.48
C PRO A 160 -18.51 -2.32 6.61
N ILE A 161 -17.55 -1.43 6.86
CA ILE A 161 -17.09 -0.37 5.96
C ILE A 161 -15.70 -0.74 5.47
N THR A 162 -15.55 -0.95 4.18
CA THR A 162 -14.25 -1.20 3.55
C THR A 162 -13.63 0.11 3.09
N LEU A 163 -12.36 0.34 3.47
CA LEU A 163 -11.58 1.48 2.99
C LEU A 163 -10.44 0.97 2.14
N ARG A 164 -10.41 1.33 0.85
CA ARG A 164 -9.22 1.11 0.04
C ARG A 164 -8.24 2.25 0.30
N VAL A 165 -7.00 1.91 0.61
CA VAL A 165 -5.97 2.86 1.01
C VAL A 165 -4.70 2.69 0.19
N ARG A 166 -3.97 3.79 -0.02
CA ARG A 166 -2.65 3.76 -0.65
C ARG A 166 -1.67 4.61 0.15
N LYS A 167 -0.38 4.32 0.05
CA LYS A 167 0.67 5.27 0.45
C LYS A 167 0.70 6.41 -0.57
N PRO A 168 0.97 7.66 -0.16
CA PRO A 168 1.07 8.79 -1.09
C PRO A 168 2.09 8.61 -2.22
N SER A 169 3.14 7.81 -2.00
CA SER A 169 4.13 7.47 -3.02
C SER A 169 3.67 6.42 -4.03
N ASP A 170 2.56 5.70 -3.79
CA ASP A 170 2.05 4.70 -4.72
C ASP A 170 1.61 5.38 -6.04
N GLY A 171 2.23 4.97 -7.15
CA GLY A 171 1.99 5.50 -8.50
C GLY A 171 2.84 6.73 -8.89
N ALA A 172 3.49 7.38 -7.93
CA ALA A 172 4.39 8.49 -8.24
C ALA A 172 5.74 8.02 -8.80
N THR A 173 6.06 6.74 -8.62
CA THR A 173 7.26 6.06 -9.13
C THR A 173 7.25 5.81 -10.65
N ASN A 174 6.15 6.05 -11.34
CA ASN A 174 6.03 5.78 -12.79
C ASN A 174 6.65 6.85 -13.69
N ARG A 175 7.14 7.97 -13.14
CA ARG A 175 7.86 8.98 -13.93
C ARG A 175 9.32 8.56 -14.12
N PRO A 176 9.85 8.51 -15.35
CA PRO A 176 11.25 8.21 -15.60
C PRO A 176 12.17 9.20 -14.89
N VAL A 177 13.29 8.71 -14.39
CA VAL A 177 14.37 9.54 -13.85
C VAL A 177 15.40 9.77 -14.94
N VAL A 178 15.73 11.04 -15.20
CA VAL A 178 16.76 11.43 -16.17
C VAL A 178 18.00 11.85 -15.39
N LYS A 179 19.16 11.25 -15.71
CA LYS A 179 20.44 11.58 -15.07
C LYS A 179 20.76 13.07 -15.29
N GLY A 180 21.20 13.75 -14.23
CA GLY A 180 21.56 15.17 -14.25
C GLY A 180 20.38 16.15 -14.27
N VAL A 181 19.13 15.67 -14.18
CA VAL A 181 17.94 16.50 -14.09
C VAL A 181 17.26 16.25 -12.76
N ILE A 182 16.91 17.30 -12.02
CA ILE A 182 16.25 17.18 -10.72
C ILE A 182 14.82 16.61 -10.91
N PRO A 183 14.51 15.38 -10.44
CA PRO A 183 13.16 14.86 -10.52
C PRO A 183 12.20 15.62 -9.59
N LYS A 184 10.91 15.60 -9.93
CA LYS A 184 9.86 16.03 -9.00
C LYS A 184 9.66 14.97 -7.93
N VAL A 185 10.06 15.28 -6.70
CA VAL A 185 9.98 14.40 -5.54
C VAL A 185 9.05 14.90 -4.43
N THR A 186 8.39 16.04 -4.64
CA THR A 186 7.29 16.48 -3.78
C THR A 186 6.18 15.43 -3.73
N CYS A 187 5.62 15.23 -2.54
CA CYS A 187 4.56 14.27 -2.21
C CYS A 187 4.95 12.79 -2.26
N LEU A 188 6.25 12.51 -2.38
CA LEU A 188 6.82 11.21 -2.07
C LEU A 188 7.13 11.11 -0.58
N ASP A 189 7.22 9.88 -0.07
CA ASP A 189 7.92 9.67 1.20
C ASP A 189 9.41 10.02 1.06
N LEU A 190 10.05 10.43 2.16
CA LEU A 190 11.41 10.99 2.13
C LEU A 190 12.45 10.00 1.57
N GLN A 191 12.32 8.71 1.88
CA GLN A 191 13.21 7.68 1.34
C GLN A 191 13.07 7.59 -0.19
N THR A 192 11.84 7.48 -0.69
CA THR A 192 11.59 7.41 -2.14
C THR A 192 12.07 8.68 -2.86
N ALA A 193 11.94 9.85 -2.23
CA ALA A 193 12.47 11.10 -2.75
C ALA A 193 14.00 11.09 -2.87
N GLN A 194 14.71 10.67 -1.82
CA GLN A 194 16.17 10.58 -1.82
C GLN A 194 16.67 9.56 -2.85
N ASN A 195 16.05 8.38 -2.92
CA ASN A 195 16.44 7.34 -3.88
C ASN A 195 16.35 7.85 -5.33
N ARG A 196 15.32 8.61 -5.67
CA ARG A 196 15.15 9.20 -7.01
C ARG A 196 16.16 10.27 -7.33
N LEU A 197 16.53 11.09 -6.34
CA LEU A 197 17.59 12.07 -6.52
C LEU A 197 18.95 11.41 -6.72
N GLN A 198 19.22 10.33 -5.98
CA GLN A 198 20.42 9.51 -6.15
C GLN A 198 20.46 8.81 -7.51
N GLU A 199 19.33 8.27 -7.99
CA GLU A 199 19.20 7.70 -9.33
C GLU A 199 19.48 8.74 -10.43
N ALA A 200 19.06 10.00 -10.21
CA ALA A 200 19.39 11.12 -11.08
C ALA A 200 20.86 11.57 -10.97
N GLY A 201 21.64 11.03 -10.03
CA GLY A 201 23.06 11.32 -9.84
C GLY A 201 23.38 12.38 -8.78
N TYR A 202 22.43 12.71 -7.91
CA TYR A 202 22.61 13.68 -6.83
C TYR A 202 22.72 13.00 -5.46
N THR A 203 23.83 13.23 -4.76
CA THR A 203 24.14 12.57 -3.48
C THR A 203 24.28 13.54 -2.30
N ASN A 204 24.53 14.83 -2.56
CA ASN A 204 24.55 15.86 -1.53
C ASN A 204 23.12 16.26 -1.15
N LEU A 205 22.45 15.40 -0.37
CA LEU A 205 21.05 15.55 0.02
C LEU A 205 20.95 15.94 1.49
N VAL A 206 20.16 16.97 1.77
CA VAL A 206 19.78 17.38 3.13
C VAL A 206 18.27 17.39 3.24
N SER A 207 17.75 16.94 4.37
CA SER A 207 16.33 17.05 4.69
C SER A 207 16.12 17.82 5.97
N LYS A 208 15.02 18.58 6.04
CA LYS A 208 14.64 19.37 7.21
C LYS A 208 13.17 19.22 7.55
N ASP A 209 12.84 19.42 8.82
CA ASP A 209 11.46 19.41 9.31
C ASP A 209 10.74 20.67 8.82
N GLY A 210 9.73 20.47 7.96
CA GLY A 210 8.91 21.54 7.41
C GLY A 210 7.98 22.21 8.42
N THR A 211 7.87 21.68 9.64
CA THR A 211 7.12 22.31 10.73
C THR A 211 7.92 23.34 11.52
N GLY A 212 9.23 23.44 11.29
CA GLY A 212 10.13 24.31 12.07
C GLY A 212 10.45 23.81 13.47
N LYS A 213 10.10 22.56 13.79
CA LYS A 213 10.37 21.92 15.09
C LYS A 213 11.73 21.21 15.17
N ASP A 214 12.50 21.23 14.08
CA ASP A 214 13.84 20.63 13.96
C ASP A 214 13.94 19.18 14.45
N ARG A 215 12.88 18.38 14.24
CA ARG A 215 12.89 16.97 14.61
C ARG A 215 13.78 16.17 13.67
N GLN A 216 14.49 15.20 14.24
CA GLN A 216 15.26 14.23 13.48
C GLN A 216 14.34 13.24 12.76
N GLN A 217 14.61 13.03 11.47
CA GLN A 217 13.83 12.20 10.58
C GLN A 217 14.35 10.76 10.62
N VAL A 218 14.21 10.09 11.77
CA VAL A 218 14.83 8.77 12.02
C VAL A 218 14.31 7.66 11.09
N ILE A 219 13.06 7.74 10.67
CA ILE A 219 12.42 6.79 9.76
C ILE A 219 11.90 7.58 8.56
N ASP A 220 12.70 7.72 7.50
CA ASP A 220 12.38 8.55 6.34
C ASP A 220 11.03 8.21 5.69
N ARG A 221 10.68 6.92 5.68
CA ARG A 221 9.38 6.44 5.17
C ARG A 221 8.17 6.88 6.02
N ASN A 222 8.39 7.55 7.16
CA ASN A 222 7.35 8.18 7.99
C ASN A 222 7.19 9.69 7.72
N TRP A 223 7.88 10.22 6.70
CA TRP A 223 7.87 11.64 6.34
C TRP A 223 7.45 11.82 4.89
N ILE A 224 6.71 12.88 4.60
CA ILE A 224 6.32 13.29 3.23
C ILE A 224 7.04 14.57 2.84
N VAL A 225 7.65 14.59 1.66
CA VAL A 225 8.30 15.78 1.11
C VAL A 225 7.24 16.78 0.66
N THR A 226 7.23 17.97 1.23
CA THR A 226 6.29 19.05 0.88
C THR A 226 6.91 20.15 0.03
N ALA A 227 8.24 20.25 0.02
CA ALA A 227 8.99 21.11 -0.89
C ALA A 227 10.38 20.53 -1.18
N GLN A 228 10.95 20.94 -2.31
CA GLN A 228 12.32 20.60 -2.71
C GLN A 228 13.02 21.86 -3.26
N SER A 229 14.33 21.91 -3.12
CA SER A 229 15.21 22.88 -3.77
C SER A 229 16.52 22.19 -4.16
N PRO A 230 17.03 22.33 -5.39
CA PRO A 230 16.49 23.10 -6.52
C PRO A 230 15.13 22.60 -7.06
N LYS A 231 14.50 23.41 -7.93
CA LYS A 231 13.19 23.09 -8.52
C LYS A 231 13.29 21.86 -9.44
N PRO A 232 12.20 21.08 -9.60
CA PRO A 232 12.17 20.01 -10.58
C PRO A 232 12.52 20.51 -12.00
N GLY A 233 13.22 19.69 -12.76
CA GLY A 233 13.62 19.97 -14.15
C GLY A 233 14.92 20.77 -14.29
N THR A 234 15.49 21.31 -13.21
CA THR A 234 16.78 22.02 -13.29
C THR A 234 17.95 21.05 -13.34
N THR A 235 19.11 21.52 -13.81
CA THR A 235 20.34 20.74 -13.97
C THR A 235 21.52 21.34 -13.18
N PRO A 236 21.44 21.45 -11.84
CA PRO A 236 22.56 21.94 -11.04
C PRO A 236 23.76 21.00 -11.12
N ALA A 237 24.95 21.51 -10.77
CA ALA A 237 26.14 20.71 -10.57
C ALA A 237 25.90 19.58 -9.56
N LYS A 238 26.57 18.44 -9.72
CA LYS A 238 26.30 17.21 -8.94
C LYS A 238 26.60 17.35 -7.44
N ASP A 239 27.53 18.21 -7.09
CA ASP A 239 27.94 18.55 -5.74
C ASP A 239 27.00 19.57 -5.07
N LYS A 240 26.11 20.21 -5.84
CA LYS A 240 25.13 21.15 -5.31
C LYS A 240 24.25 20.44 -4.29
N GLN A 241 24.17 21.03 -3.09
CA GLN A 241 23.25 20.54 -2.07
C GLN A 241 21.80 20.66 -2.52
N ILE A 242 21.06 19.57 -2.34
CA ILE A 242 19.61 19.51 -2.55
C ILE A 242 18.93 19.44 -1.19
N THR A 243 18.03 20.36 -0.92
CA THR A 243 17.26 20.42 0.31
C THR A 243 15.84 19.90 0.10
N LEU A 244 15.45 18.90 0.89
CA LEU A 244 14.08 18.41 1.00
C LEU A 244 13.44 18.96 2.27
N THR A 245 12.28 19.60 2.13
CA THR A 245 11.46 19.97 3.28
C THR A 245 10.39 18.90 3.44
N ALA A 246 10.35 18.24 4.59
CA ALA A 246 9.43 17.15 4.85
C ALA A 246 8.71 17.33 6.19
N ILE A 247 7.46 16.90 6.24
CA ILE A 247 6.67 16.85 7.48
C ILE A 247 6.36 15.39 7.80
N LYS A 248 6.09 15.08 9.07
CA LYS A 248 5.73 13.72 9.46
C LYS A 248 4.37 13.37 8.86
N PHE A 249 4.17 12.13 8.44
CA PHE A 249 2.83 11.70 8.03
C PHE A 249 1.81 11.98 9.14
N GLY A 250 0.61 12.40 8.74
CA GLY A 250 -0.47 12.80 9.64
C GLY A 250 -0.50 14.30 9.94
N GLU A 251 0.57 15.02 9.63
CA GLU A 251 0.59 16.48 9.74
C GLU A 251 -0.12 17.12 8.55
N LYS A 252 -0.91 18.17 8.81
CA LYS A 252 -1.69 18.87 7.79
C LYS A 252 -0.77 19.58 6.80
N THR A 253 -1.01 19.44 5.50
CA THR A 253 -0.38 20.28 4.46
C THR A 253 -1.34 20.56 3.31
N LYS A 254 -1.20 21.75 2.71
CA LYS A 254 -1.90 22.12 1.47
C LYS A 254 -1.14 21.71 0.21
N ARG A 255 0.12 21.23 0.35
CA ARG A 255 1.02 20.94 -0.79
C ARG A 255 0.81 19.55 -1.37
N CYS A 256 0.45 18.59 -0.51
CA CYS A 256 0.23 17.22 -0.88
C CYS A 256 -1.17 16.82 -0.46
N LYS A 257 -1.81 15.95 -1.26
CA LYS A 257 -3.05 15.30 -0.83
C LYS A 257 -2.68 14.42 0.36
N THR A 258 -2.91 14.94 1.56
CA THR A 258 -2.77 14.22 2.83
C THR A 258 -4.12 13.74 3.28
#